data_AF-A0A2V9B6X2-F1
#
_entry.id   AF-A0A2V9B6X2-F1
#
_cell.length_a   1.000
_cell.length_b   1.000
_cell.length_c   1.000
_cell.angle_alpha   90.00
_cell.angle_beta   90.00
_cell.angle_gamma   90.00
#
_symmetry.space_group_name_H-M   'P 1'
#
loop_
_entity.id
_entity.type
_entity.pdbx_description
1 polymer ?
#
loop_
_entity_poly.entity_id
_entity_poly.type
_entity_poly.pdbx_seq_one_letter_code
_entity_poly.pdbx_strand_id
1 'polypeptide(L)'
;MKMENNSRNRSLVVAAALAGLALLMTLVLRDTATIHAAMRQKAIKKLAQSDSAVAGTDAIAYVTSAPYRDGLFQGKLARERGELGRVSAGRWSSRLDRSAYTDGYLEGFGGPANSSSKDAVK
;
A
#
# COMPACT_ATOMS: atom_id res chain seq x y z
N MET A 1 -31.49 -34.29 64.90
CA MET A 1 -30.62 -34.39 63.70
C MET A 1 -31.09 -33.34 62.66
N LYS A 2 -30.75 -32.06 62.86
CA LYS A 2 -31.20 -30.94 62.00
C LYS A 2 -30.30 -29.70 62.13
N MET A 3 -28.98 -29.90 62.22
CA MET A 3 -28.00 -28.80 62.32
C MET A 3 -26.85 -28.88 61.29
N GLU A 4 -26.95 -29.70 60.24
CA GLU A 4 -25.84 -29.88 59.27
C GLU A 4 -26.11 -29.27 57.88
N ASN A 5 -27.36 -28.91 57.55
CA ASN A 5 -27.73 -28.47 56.18
C ASN A 5 -27.54 -26.96 55.94
N ASN A 6 -27.52 -26.12 56.99
CA ASN A 6 -27.50 -24.66 56.84
C ASN A 6 -26.08 -24.09 56.63
N SER A 7 -25.03 -24.79 57.07
CA SER A 7 -23.63 -24.36 56.90
C SER A 7 -23.11 -24.62 55.48
N ARG A 8 -23.53 -25.72 54.84
CA ARG A 8 -23.14 -26.09 53.48
C ARG A 8 -23.69 -25.12 52.44
N ASN A 9 -24.94 -24.67 52.60
CA ASN A 9 -25.56 -23.69 51.69
C ASN A 9 -24.92 -22.29 51.80
N ARG A 10 -24.53 -21.89 53.01
CA ARG A 10 -23.79 -20.63 53.23
C ARG A 10 -22.38 -20.68 52.64
N SER A 11 -21.70 -21.81 52.77
CA SER A 11 -20.39 -22.02 52.13
C SER A 11 -20.47 -21.97 50.60
N LEU A 12 -21.53 -22.53 50.01
CA LEU A 12 -21.75 -22.49 48.55
C LEU A 12 -22.05 -21.07 48.05
N VAL A 13 -22.84 -20.28 48.79
CA VAL A 13 -23.15 -18.88 48.42
C VAL A 13 -21.90 -17.99 48.54
N VAL A 14 -21.08 -18.18 49.59
CA VAL A 14 -19.82 -17.44 49.76
C VAL A 14 -18.81 -17.82 48.69
N ALA A 15 -18.69 -19.11 48.33
CA ALA A 15 -17.82 -19.56 47.26
C ALA A 15 -18.24 -19.01 45.88
N ALA A 16 -19.55 -18.96 45.59
CA ALA A 16 -20.08 -18.38 44.36
C ALA A 16 -19.87 -16.86 44.28
N ALA A 17 -20.01 -16.13 45.39
CA ALA A 17 -19.76 -14.69 45.44
C ALA A 17 -18.28 -14.33 45.22
N LEU A 18 -17.35 -15.13 45.77
CA LEU A 18 -15.91 -14.96 45.56
C LEU A 18 -15.50 -15.30 44.11
N ALA A 19 -16.09 -16.32 43.51
CA ALA A 19 -15.85 -16.66 42.09
C ALA A 19 -16.38 -15.57 41.14
N GLY A 20 -17.55 -14.97 41.45
CA GLY A 20 -18.10 -13.85 40.70
C GLY A 20 -17.23 -12.59 40.79
N LEU A 21 -16.70 -12.29 41.97
CA LEU A 21 -15.79 -11.15 42.18
C LEU A 21 -14.45 -11.33 41.44
N ALA A 22 -13.91 -12.55 41.44
CA ALA A 22 -12.69 -12.89 40.71
C ALA A 22 -12.88 -12.79 39.19
N LEU A 23 -14.03 -13.22 38.67
CA LEU A 23 -14.39 -13.09 37.26
C LEU A 23 -14.51 -11.60 36.85
N LEU A 24 -15.13 -10.78 37.70
CA LEU A 24 -15.29 -9.34 37.47
C LEU A 24 -13.93 -8.60 37.50
N MET A 25 -13.02 -8.98 38.40
CA MET A 25 -11.66 -8.43 38.48
C MET A 25 -10.78 -8.81 37.29
N THR A 26 -10.94 -10.02 36.73
CA THR A 26 -10.19 -10.41 35.51
C THR A 26 -10.66 -9.68 34.25
N LEU A 27 -11.87 -9.12 34.24
CA LEU A 27 -12.42 -8.38 33.10
C LEU A 27 -11.89 -6.95 33.02
N VAL A 28 -11.63 -6.30 34.17
CA VAL A 28 -11.22 -4.88 34.25
C VAL A 28 -9.73 -4.65 33.91
N LEU A 29 -8.89 -5.70 33.93
CA LEU A 29 -7.45 -5.57 33.62
C LEU A 29 -7.09 -5.68 32.11
N ARG A 30 -8.05 -5.93 31.22
CA ARG A 30 -7.76 -6.17 29.78
C ARG A 30 -7.75 -4.92 28.89
N ASP A 31 -8.21 -3.77 29.37
CA ASP A 31 -8.58 -2.65 28.49
C ASP A 31 -7.61 -1.45 28.43
N THR A 32 -6.46 -1.44 29.11
CA THR A 32 -5.52 -0.30 29.04
C THR A 32 -4.34 -0.49 28.09
N ALA A 33 -3.96 -1.74 27.79
CA ALA A 33 -2.82 -2.04 26.92
C ALA A 33 -3.13 -1.91 25.41
N THR A 34 -4.40 -1.98 25.02
CA THR A 34 -4.85 -1.90 23.62
C THR A 34 -4.96 -0.47 23.11
N ILE A 35 -5.25 0.50 23.99
CA ILE A 35 -5.51 1.89 23.60
C ILE A 35 -4.21 2.59 23.14
N HIS A 36 -3.07 2.35 23.79
CA HIS A 36 -1.78 2.91 23.38
C HIS A 36 -1.19 2.21 22.15
N ALA A 37 -1.38 0.89 22.02
CA ALA A 37 -0.94 0.12 20.86
C ALA A 37 -1.72 0.53 19.58
N ALA A 38 -3.02 0.76 19.69
CA ALA A 38 -3.86 1.20 18.58
C ALA A 38 -3.49 2.60 18.07
N MET A 39 -3.09 3.54 18.95
CA MET A 39 -2.63 4.86 18.54
C MET A 39 -1.28 4.80 17.80
N ARG A 40 -0.33 3.98 18.24
CA ARG A 40 0.94 3.75 17.52
C ARG A 40 0.72 3.16 16.12
N GLN A 41 -0.19 2.19 15.98
CA GLN A 41 -0.50 1.59 14.69
C GLN A 41 -1.15 2.58 13.71
N LYS A 42 -2.03 3.47 14.19
CA LYS A 42 -2.62 4.54 13.36
C LYS A 42 -1.56 5.51 12.84
N ALA A 43 -0.60 5.89 13.68
CA ALA A 43 0.50 6.78 13.28
C ALA A 43 1.41 6.14 12.22
N ILE A 44 1.79 4.87 12.41
CA ILE A 44 2.63 4.12 11.45
C ILE A 44 1.91 3.95 10.11
N LYS A 45 0.62 3.60 10.12
CA LYS A 45 -0.17 3.46 8.87
C LYS A 45 -0.30 4.79 8.13
N LYS A 46 -0.52 5.90 8.86
CA LYS A 46 -0.60 7.23 8.25
C LYS A 46 0.73 7.64 7.62
N LEU A 47 1.86 7.36 8.26
CA LEU A 47 3.19 7.63 7.70
C LEU A 47 3.44 6.80 6.43
N ALA A 48 3.22 5.49 6.48
CA ALA A 48 3.39 4.60 5.32
C ALA A 48 2.49 4.98 4.14
N GLN A 49 1.26 5.43 4.42
CA GLN A 49 0.33 5.89 3.39
C GLN A 49 0.74 7.24 2.78
N SER A 50 1.40 8.10 3.56
CA SER A 50 1.97 9.37 3.07
C SER A 50 3.11 9.11 2.09
N ASP A 51 4.05 8.25 2.46
CA ASP A 51 5.21 7.90 1.62
C ASP A 51 4.77 7.20 0.33
N SER A 52 3.78 6.30 0.43
CA SER A 52 3.20 5.63 -0.74
C SER A 52 2.47 6.61 -1.68
N ALA A 53 1.79 7.62 -1.12
CA ALA A 53 1.11 8.64 -1.91
C ALA A 53 2.11 9.56 -2.64
N VAL A 54 3.21 9.95 -1.99
CA VAL A 54 4.27 10.75 -2.61
C VAL A 54 4.99 9.95 -3.70
N ALA A 55 5.39 8.70 -3.40
CA ALA A 55 6.02 7.82 -4.40
C ALA A 55 5.10 7.55 -5.61
N GLY A 56 3.80 7.38 -5.37
CA GLY A 56 2.81 7.26 -6.44
C GLY A 56 2.66 8.53 -7.28
N THR A 57 2.70 9.70 -6.65
CA THR A 57 2.65 11.00 -7.35
C THR A 57 3.88 11.21 -8.22
N ASP A 58 5.07 10.88 -7.71
CA ASP A 58 6.34 10.98 -8.45
C ASP A 58 6.37 10.01 -9.64
N ALA A 59 5.86 8.79 -9.46
CA ALA A 59 5.74 7.82 -10.55
C ALA A 59 4.77 8.30 -11.64
N ILE A 60 3.62 8.89 -11.26
CA ILE A 60 2.67 9.47 -12.21
C ILE A 60 3.31 10.65 -12.94
N ALA A 61 3.99 11.55 -12.22
CA ALA A 61 4.69 12.68 -12.82
C ALA A 61 5.78 12.22 -13.80
N TYR A 62 6.48 11.12 -13.48
CA TYR A 62 7.49 10.52 -14.35
C TYR A 62 6.92 10.00 -15.67
N VAL A 63 5.88 9.16 -15.63
CA VAL A 63 5.29 8.56 -16.85
C VAL A 63 4.43 9.56 -17.64
N THR A 64 3.97 10.65 -17.02
CA THR A 64 3.25 11.73 -17.71
C THR A 64 4.18 12.86 -18.17
N SER A 65 5.47 12.77 -17.85
CA SER A 65 6.48 13.77 -18.21
C SER A 65 6.65 13.90 -19.73
N ALA A 66 7.03 15.10 -20.17
CA ALA A 66 7.31 15.34 -21.59
C ALA A 66 8.41 14.43 -22.16
N PRO A 67 9.54 14.18 -21.47
CA PRO A 67 10.56 13.25 -21.94
C PRO A 67 10.06 11.83 -22.14
N TYR A 68 9.31 11.29 -21.17
CA TYR A 68 8.79 9.92 -21.28
C TYR A 68 7.85 9.75 -22.47
N ARG A 69 6.89 10.67 -22.65
CA ARG A 69 5.95 10.59 -23.77
C ARG A 69 6.62 10.77 -25.13
N ASP A 70 7.62 11.65 -25.22
CA ASP A 70 8.40 11.82 -26.44
C ASP A 70 9.23 10.57 -26.74
N GLY A 71 9.85 9.98 -25.73
CA GLY A 71 10.53 8.69 -25.84
C GLY A 71 9.60 7.62 -26.39
N LEU A 72 8.43 7.46 -25.77
CA LEU A 72 7.41 6.48 -26.16
C LEU A 72 7.00 6.62 -27.63
N PHE A 73 6.76 7.86 -28.07
CA PHE A 73 6.43 8.13 -29.47
C PHE A 73 7.58 7.77 -30.42
N GLN A 74 8.80 8.21 -30.11
CA GLN A 74 9.97 7.95 -30.95
C GLN A 74 10.31 6.46 -31.02
N GLY A 75 10.21 5.74 -29.91
CA GLY A 75 10.43 4.29 -29.87
C GLY A 75 9.42 3.53 -30.73
N LYS A 76 8.14 3.92 -30.64
CA LYS A 76 7.07 3.36 -31.48
C LYS A 76 7.33 3.61 -32.96
N LEU A 77 7.71 4.84 -33.31
CA LEU A 77 7.99 5.26 -34.68
C LEU A 77 9.22 4.54 -35.26
N ALA A 78 10.30 4.44 -34.49
CA ALA A 78 11.51 3.72 -34.89
C ALA A 78 11.21 2.24 -35.17
N ARG A 79 10.40 1.60 -34.33
CA ARG A 79 9.94 0.23 -34.53
C ARG A 79 9.07 0.10 -35.78
N GLU A 80 8.11 0.99 -35.97
CA GLU A 80 7.24 1.01 -37.17
C GLU A 80 8.04 1.17 -38.47
N ARG A 81 9.16 1.88 -38.42
CA ARG A 81 10.09 2.07 -39.54
C ARG A 81 11.12 0.96 -39.70
N GLY A 82 11.18 0.00 -38.78
CA GLY A 82 12.22 -1.04 -38.77
C GLY A 82 13.63 -0.49 -38.51
N GLU A 83 13.73 0.67 -37.86
CA GLU A 83 15.00 1.27 -37.47
C GLU A 83 15.66 0.48 -36.33
N LEU A 84 16.98 0.64 -36.18
CA LEU A 84 17.69 0.10 -35.02
C LEU A 84 17.24 0.86 -33.77
N GLY A 85 17.02 0.15 -32.66
CA GLY A 85 16.60 0.70 -31.36
C GLY A 85 17.66 1.59 -30.71
N ARG A 86 17.94 2.76 -31.30
CA ARG A 86 18.96 3.72 -30.88
C ARG A 86 18.31 4.88 -30.12
N VAL A 87 18.58 4.94 -28.82
CA VAL A 87 18.05 5.99 -27.95
C VAL A 87 18.90 7.27 -28.07
N SER A 88 18.31 8.37 -28.55
CA SER A 88 18.96 9.68 -28.62
C SER A 88 18.63 10.58 -27.42
N ALA A 89 18.99 10.15 -26.21
CA ALA A 89 18.63 10.85 -24.97
C ALA A 89 19.35 12.21 -24.78
N GLY A 90 20.38 12.53 -25.57
CA GLY A 90 21.21 13.74 -25.44
C GLY A 90 20.45 15.07 -25.54
N ARG A 91 19.21 15.06 -26.04
CA ARG A 91 18.34 16.26 -26.09
C ARG A 91 17.87 16.74 -24.71
N TRP A 92 17.95 15.89 -23.69
CA TRP A 92 17.46 16.17 -22.35
C TRP A 92 18.60 16.53 -21.39
N SER A 93 18.49 17.68 -20.74
CA SER A 93 19.56 18.28 -19.93
C SER A 93 19.70 17.61 -18.55
N SER A 94 18.60 17.20 -17.92
CA SER A 94 18.64 16.54 -16.63
C SER A 94 18.82 15.02 -16.77
N ARG A 95 19.42 14.39 -15.75
CA ARG A 95 19.55 12.92 -15.70
C ARG A 95 18.17 12.25 -15.65
N LEU A 96 17.24 12.82 -14.89
CA LEU A 96 15.89 12.29 -14.73
C LEU A 96 15.15 12.30 -16.07
N ASP A 97 15.24 13.39 -16.82
CA ASP A 97 14.59 13.51 -18.14
C ASP A 97 15.20 12.56 -19.16
N ARG A 98 16.53 12.35 -19.12
CA ARG A 98 17.20 11.35 -19.97
C ARG A 98 16.72 9.93 -19.65
N SER A 99 16.58 9.59 -18.37
CA SER A 99 16.03 8.30 -17.94
C SER A 99 14.58 8.15 -18.39
N ALA A 100 13.73 9.14 -18.13
CA ALA A 100 12.32 9.14 -18.52
C ALA A 100 12.15 8.93 -20.03
N TYR A 101 12.92 9.64 -20.84
CA TYR A 101 12.94 9.47 -22.29
C TYR A 101 13.39 8.07 -22.71
N THR A 102 14.45 7.55 -22.09
CA THR A 102 14.98 6.22 -22.42
C THR A 102 13.96 5.14 -22.11
N ASP A 103 13.33 5.20 -20.95
CA ASP A 103 12.32 4.23 -20.53
C ASP A 103 11.12 4.25 -21.47
N GLY A 104 10.60 5.45 -21.77
CA GLY A 104 9.52 5.60 -22.74
C GLY A 104 9.90 5.04 -24.11
N TYR A 105 11.11 5.35 -24.61
CA TYR A 105 11.59 4.83 -25.90
C TYR A 105 11.63 3.31 -25.94
N LEU A 106 12.21 2.67 -24.91
CA LEU A 106 12.33 1.22 -24.85
C LEU A 106 10.95 0.55 -24.79
N GLU A 107 10.01 1.12 -24.04
CA GLU A 107 8.64 0.64 -23.97
C GLU A 107 7.93 0.72 -25.33
N GLY A 108 8.03 1.86 -26.01
CA GLY A 108 7.42 2.06 -27.33
C GLY A 108 8.04 1.17 -28.41
N PHE A 109 9.35 0.95 -28.34
CA PHE A 109 10.09 0.10 -29.27
C PHE A 109 9.83 -1.40 -29.05
N GLY A 110 9.63 -1.82 -27.79
CA GLY A 110 9.41 -3.22 -27.41
C GLY A 110 7.98 -3.74 -27.57
N GLY A 111 6.99 -2.85 -27.70
CA GLY A 111 5.58 -3.26 -27.84
C GLY A 111 5.24 -3.99 -29.16
N PRO A 112 3.99 -4.45 -29.36
CA PRO A 112 3.53 -5.06 -30.61
C PRO A 112 3.25 -4.01 -31.72
N ALA A 113 3.73 -4.27 -32.94
CA ALA A 113 3.73 -3.34 -34.08
C ALA A 113 2.34 -2.84 -34.53
N ASN A 114 1.26 -3.54 -34.16
CA ASN A 114 -0.10 -3.33 -34.63
C ASN A 114 -1.00 -2.47 -33.70
N SER A 115 -0.43 -1.85 -32.66
CA SER A 115 -1.16 -1.02 -31.68
C SER A 115 -1.41 0.43 -32.12
N SER A 116 -0.90 0.87 -33.28
CA SER A 116 -1.06 2.25 -33.77
C SER A 116 -2.22 2.44 -34.75
N SER A 117 -2.55 1.42 -35.53
CA SER A 117 -3.52 1.55 -36.63
C SER A 117 -4.98 1.34 -36.20
N LYS A 118 -5.24 0.72 -35.05
CA LYS A 118 -6.60 0.42 -34.57
C LYS A 118 -7.28 1.56 -33.81
N ASP A 119 -6.51 2.52 -33.28
CA ASP A 119 -7.04 3.58 -32.43
C ASP A 119 -7.18 4.94 -33.17
N ALA A 120 -6.75 5.02 -34.43
CA ALA A 120 -6.80 6.22 -35.25
C ALA A 120 -8.11 6.39 -36.06
N VAL A 121 -9.08 5.48 -35.90
CA VAL A 121 -10.40 5.57 -36.54
C VAL A 121 -11.47 5.52 -35.46
N LYS A 122 -11.86 6.70 -34.97
CA LYS A 122 -13.17 6.92 -34.37
C LYS A 122 -13.67 8.33 -34.70
#